data_AF-A0A0P0Z0T1-F1
#
_entry.id   AF-A0A0P0Z0T1-F1
#
_cell.length_a   1.000
_cell.length_b   1.000
_cell.length_c   1.000
_cell.angle_alpha   90.00
_cell.angle_beta   90.00
_cell.angle_gamma   90.00
#
_symmetry.space_group_name_H-M   'P 1'
#
loop_
_entity.id
_entity.type
_entity.pdbx_description
1 polymer ?
#
loop_
_entity_poly.entity_id
_entity_poly.type
_entity_poly.pdbx_seq_one_letter_code
_entity_poly.pdbx_strand_id
1 'polypeptide(L)'
;MWPFDRTIPSPFNRTAKALALAALMLLPAVPQAMAQSANAVAQRVADKFSSVQSMAGSFVQFDAAGNQTEGKFYIERPGKIRFDYTGAPLRVIADGQQVAVNNRRMNTWDLYPLSKTPMKLLLDRRIDLSAANIQSVNEGPDLTTIVMGDKSVFGNSRITMMFDPSTSELRQWTIRDAQGKDTTVMIYDVSEGVKIDPSVFNIPYNSIAMGQTRG
;
A
#
# COMPACT_ATOMS: atom_id res chain seq x y z
N MET A 1 73.65 32.02 -18.49
CA MET A 1 72.70 30.96 -18.09
C MET A 1 71.56 31.03 -19.09
N TRP A 2 71.37 29.97 -19.86
CA TRP A 2 70.87 29.95 -21.25
C TRP A 2 69.36 30.30 -21.42
N PRO A 3 68.92 30.92 -22.53
CA PRO A 3 67.51 31.33 -22.76
C PRO A 3 66.76 30.57 -23.87
N PHE A 4 65.46 30.86 -23.96
CA PHE A 4 64.46 30.61 -25.03
C PHE A 4 63.72 29.27 -25.06
N ASP A 5 62.39 29.33 -24.90
CA ASP A 5 61.45 28.46 -25.63
C ASP A 5 60.13 29.21 -25.93
N ARG A 6 59.45 28.74 -26.96
CA ARG A 6 58.65 29.42 -27.99
C ARG A 6 57.17 29.57 -27.61
N THR A 7 56.56 30.65 -28.10
CA THR A 7 55.09 30.79 -28.22
C THR A 7 54.72 31.18 -29.65
N ILE A 8 53.93 30.33 -30.32
CA ILE A 8 53.26 30.60 -31.62
C ILE A 8 51.74 30.69 -31.35
N PRO A 9 51.02 31.69 -31.88
CA PRO A 9 49.57 31.82 -31.69
C PRO A 9 48.72 31.02 -32.72
N SER A 10 47.50 30.68 -32.29
CA SER A 10 46.35 30.07 -33.01
C SER A 10 45.70 31.02 -34.05
N PRO A 11 44.52 30.74 -34.71
CA PRO A 11 43.77 29.51 -35.01
C PRO A 11 43.39 29.38 -36.52
N PHE A 12 42.85 28.23 -36.96
CA PHE A 12 42.08 28.16 -38.21
C PHE A 12 40.69 27.55 -37.96
N ASN A 13 39.68 28.42 -38.04
CA ASN A 13 38.27 28.06 -38.14
C ASN A 13 38.00 27.32 -39.45
N ARG A 14 37.32 26.18 -39.38
CA ARG A 14 36.65 25.56 -40.53
C ARG A 14 35.15 25.53 -40.28
N THR A 15 34.42 26.28 -41.09
CA THR A 15 32.97 26.18 -41.27
C THR A 15 32.68 25.61 -42.67
N ALA A 16 31.84 24.57 -42.74
CA ALA A 16 31.00 24.22 -43.90
C ALA A 16 30.07 23.06 -43.46
N LYS A 17 28.82 23.34 -43.07
CA LYS A 17 27.58 23.33 -43.89
C LYS A 17 27.01 21.93 -44.22
N ALA A 18 26.07 21.53 -43.37
CA ALA A 18 24.75 20.90 -43.59
C ALA A 18 24.50 19.92 -44.76
N LEU A 19 23.92 18.76 -44.41
CA LEU A 19 22.74 18.20 -45.07
C LEU A 19 21.86 17.50 -44.02
N ALA A 20 20.67 18.05 -43.79
CA ALA A 20 19.66 17.50 -42.91
C ALA A 20 18.70 16.62 -43.73
N LEU A 21 18.61 15.33 -43.39
CA LEU A 21 17.51 14.46 -43.81
C LEU A 21 16.58 14.30 -42.60
N ALA A 22 15.46 15.00 -42.61
CA ALA A 22 14.40 14.83 -41.63
C ALA A 22 13.56 13.60 -42.01
N ALA A 23 13.79 12.46 -41.36
CA ALA A 23 12.90 11.32 -41.41
C ALA A 23 11.75 11.54 -40.42
N LEU A 24 10.54 11.76 -40.94
CA LEU A 24 9.30 11.79 -40.14
C LEU A 24 9.02 10.37 -39.64
N MET A 25 9.41 10.06 -38.40
CA MET A 25 8.97 8.84 -37.72
C MET A 25 7.53 9.04 -37.22
N LEU A 26 6.57 8.41 -37.89
CA LEU A 26 5.22 8.20 -37.36
C LEU A 26 5.30 7.20 -36.20
N LEU A 27 5.38 7.71 -34.97
CA LEU A 27 5.23 6.88 -33.78
C LEU A 27 3.76 6.44 -33.67
N PRO A 28 3.46 5.14 -33.46
CA PRO A 28 2.09 4.72 -33.18
C PRO A 28 1.64 5.33 -31.84
N ALA A 29 0.61 6.17 -31.91
CA ALA A 29 -0.07 6.68 -30.73
C ALA A 29 -0.74 5.49 -30.02
N VAL A 30 -0.21 5.10 -28.86
CA VAL A 30 -0.88 4.14 -27.98
C VAL A 30 -2.22 4.78 -27.55
N PRO A 31 -3.39 4.13 -27.74
CA PRO A 31 -4.67 4.78 -27.46
C PRO A 31 -4.81 5.09 -25.97
N GLN A 32 -4.73 6.37 -25.61
CA GLN A 32 -4.92 6.86 -24.24
C GLN A 32 -6.33 6.59 -23.68
N ALA A 33 -7.28 6.23 -24.54
CA ALA A 33 -8.66 5.90 -24.15
C ALA A 33 -8.77 4.63 -23.28
N MET A 34 -7.89 3.64 -23.46
CA MET A 34 -7.95 2.37 -22.71
C MET A 34 -7.42 2.51 -21.28
N ALA A 35 -6.48 3.43 -21.04
CA ALA A 35 -5.95 3.71 -19.71
C ALA A 35 -6.94 4.53 -18.85
N GLN A 36 -7.77 5.38 -19.49
CA GLN A 36 -8.81 6.14 -18.79
C GLN A 36 -10.00 5.27 -18.36
N SER A 37 -10.35 4.25 -19.15
CA SER A 37 -11.45 3.33 -18.80
C SER A 37 -11.11 2.39 -17.65
N ALA A 38 -9.87 1.88 -17.57
CA ALA A 38 -9.44 0.98 -16.50
C ALA A 38 -9.46 1.67 -15.11
N ASN A 39 -9.10 2.95 -15.06
CA ASN A 39 -9.18 3.72 -13.82
C ASN A 39 -10.63 3.89 -13.32
N ALA A 40 -11.62 3.93 -14.22
CA ALA A 40 -13.02 4.12 -13.83
C ALA A 40 -13.63 2.85 -13.18
N VAL A 41 -13.29 1.66 -13.68
CA VAL A 41 -13.74 0.39 -13.09
C VAL A 41 -13.08 0.18 -11.74
N ALA A 42 -11.75 0.35 -11.66
CA ALA A 42 -11.04 0.24 -10.39
C ALA A 42 -11.54 1.24 -9.35
N GLN A 43 -11.85 2.49 -9.73
CA GLN A 43 -12.43 3.46 -8.81
C GLN A 43 -13.80 3.01 -8.31
N ARG A 44 -14.65 2.44 -9.17
CA ARG A 44 -15.96 1.90 -8.75
C ARG A 44 -15.82 0.76 -7.74
N VAL A 45 -14.88 -0.15 -7.98
CA VAL A 45 -14.57 -1.27 -7.05
C VAL A 45 -14.07 -0.73 -5.72
N ALA A 46 -13.12 0.21 -5.74
CA ALA A 46 -12.56 0.83 -4.56
C ALA A 46 -13.60 1.67 -3.77
N ASP A 47 -14.49 2.37 -4.47
CA ASP A 47 -15.59 3.13 -3.88
C ASP A 47 -16.59 2.20 -3.18
N LYS A 48 -16.97 1.07 -3.82
CA LYS A 48 -17.82 0.06 -3.18
C LYS A 48 -17.18 -0.49 -1.92
N PHE A 49 -15.93 -0.92 -1.99
CA PHE A 49 -15.23 -1.46 -0.81
C PHE A 49 -15.06 -0.43 0.31
N SER A 50 -14.73 0.82 0.00
CA SER A 50 -14.60 1.87 1.02
C SER A 50 -15.94 2.34 1.59
N SER A 51 -17.07 2.08 0.91
CA SER A 51 -18.42 2.34 1.43
C SER A 51 -18.84 1.41 2.57
N VAL A 52 -18.20 0.23 2.67
CA VAL A 52 -18.43 -0.72 3.76
C VAL A 52 -17.84 -0.17 5.06
N GLN A 53 -18.71 0.33 5.94
CA GLN A 53 -18.29 0.98 7.18
C GLN A 53 -17.74 -0.02 8.21
N SER A 54 -18.32 -1.20 8.31
CA SER A 54 -17.85 -2.24 9.22
C SER A 54 -17.88 -3.60 8.55
N MET A 55 -16.90 -4.44 8.88
CA MET A 55 -16.92 -5.85 8.49
C MET A 55 -16.13 -6.71 9.47
N ALA A 56 -16.51 -7.98 9.57
CA ALA A 56 -15.80 -8.97 10.36
C ALA A 56 -15.75 -10.31 9.61
N GLY A 57 -14.76 -11.13 9.90
CA GLY A 57 -14.61 -12.44 9.26
C GLY A 57 -13.38 -13.18 9.73
N SER A 58 -12.97 -14.16 8.93
CA SER A 58 -11.76 -14.95 9.14
C SER A 58 -10.64 -14.47 8.23
N PHE A 59 -9.39 -14.65 8.65
CA PHE A 59 -8.23 -14.37 7.80
C PHE A 59 -7.19 -15.48 7.84
N VAL A 60 -6.42 -15.58 6.76
CA VAL A 60 -5.13 -16.26 6.71
C VAL A 60 -4.07 -15.23 6.32
N GLN A 61 -3.00 -15.16 7.07
CA GLN A 61 -1.84 -14.33 6.80
C GLN A 61 -0.63 -15.19 6.46
N PHE A 62 0.10 -14.77 5.43
CA PHE A 62 1.43 -15.25 5.08
C PHE A 62 2.45 -14.14 5.32
N ASP A 63 3.50 -14.43 6.08
CA ASP A 63 4.63 -13.52 6.26
C ASP A 63 5.67 -13.66 5.13
N ALA A 64 6.73 -12.86 5.19
CA ALA A 64 7.78 -12.86 4.17
C ALA A 64 8.60 -14.16 4.12
N ALA A 65 8.56 -14.99 5.18
CA ALA A 65 9.16 -16.31 5.21
C ALA A 65 8.17 -17.41 4.75
N GLY A 66 6.93 -17.05 4.43
CA GLY A 66 5.87 -17.97 4.04
C GLY A 66 5.17 -18.64 5.21
N ASN A 67 5.43 -18.23 6.46
CA ASN A 67 4.73 -18.77 7.61
C ASN A 67 3.27 -18.37 7.56
N GLN A 68 2.40 -19.35 7.76
CA GLN A 68 0.97 -19.16 7.80
C GLN A 68 0.49 -18.95 9.24
N THR A 69 -0.34 -17.93 9.42
CA THR A 69 -1.12 -17.72 10.64
C THR A 69 -2.56 -17.40 10.26
N GLU A 70 -3.50 -17.66 11.14
CA GLU A 70 -4.92 -17.43 10.88
C GLU A 70 -5.60 -16.80 12.08
N GLY A 71 -6.84 -16.37 11.90
CA GLY A 71 -7.61 -15.82 13.01
C GLY A 71 -8.88 -15.12 12.57
N LYS A 72 -9.34 -14.20 13.43
CA LYS A 72 -10.50 -13.36 13.17
C LYS A 72 -10.08 -11.91 13.01
N PHE A 73 -10.74 -11.22 12.10
CA PHE A 73 -10.53 -9.79 11.89
C PHE A 73 -11.82 -9.00 12.08
N TYR A 74 -11.64 -7.73 12.44
CA TYR A 74 -12.70 -6.74 12.56
C TYR A 74 -12.21 -5.45 11.94
N ILE A 75 -13.01 -4.82 11.10
CA ILE A 75 -12.73 -3.52 10.50
C ILE A 75 -13.90 -2.61 10.82
N GLU A 76 -13.58 -1.38 11.22
CA GLU A 76 -14.54 -0.29 11.34
C GLU A 76 -13.89 0.98 10.81
N ARG A 77 -14.43 1.50 9.71
CA ARG A 77 -13.93 2.71 9.08
C ARG A 77 -14.38 3.95 9.84
N PRO A 78 -13.55 5.00 9.87
CA PRO A 78 -12.19 5.05 9.34
C PRO A 78 -11.16 4.48 10.31
N GLY A 79 -10.13 3.84 9.75
CA GLY A 79 -8.85 3.64 10.42
C GLY A 79 -8.81 2.56 11.52
N LYS A 80 -9.93 1.92 11.86
CA LYS A 80 -9.93 0.88 12.89
C LYS A 80 -9.87 -0.51 12.27
N ILE A 81 -8.96 -1.31 12.81
CA ILE A 81 -8.84 -2.72 12.45
C ILE A 81 -8.39 -3.52 13.68
N ARG A 82 -8.77 -4.78 13.76
CA ARG A 82 -8.25 -5.71 14.74
C ARG A 82 -8.02 -7.06 14.11
N PHE A 83 -6.88 -7.66 14.43
CA PHE A 83 -6.58 -9.07 14.18
C PHE A 83 -6.37 -9.79 15.50
N ASP A 84 -7.17 -10.82 15.75
CA ASP A 84 -6.96 -11.79 16.81
C ASP A 84 -6.46 -13.09 16.17
N TYR A 85 -5.19 -13.43 16.41
CA TYR A 85 -4.57 -14.62 15.83
C TYR A 85 -4.93 -15.88 16.64
N THR A 86 -5.23 -16.97 15.94
CA THR A 86 -5.44 -18.30 16.50
C THR A 86 -4.10 -19.00 16.68
N GLY A 87 -3.86 -19.60 17.84
CA GLY A 87 -2.63 -20.37 18.12
C GLY A 87 -1.36 -19.51 18.33
N ALA A 88 -1.36 -18.23 17.95
CA ALA A 88 -0.29 -17.28 18.23
C ALA A 88 -0.71 -16.30 19.34
N PRO A 89 0.19 -15.94 20.27
CA PRO A 89 -0.10 -14.95 21.30
C PRO A 89 -0.02 -13.52 20.76
N LEU A 90 -0.42 -13.29 19.51
CA LEU A 90 -0.31 -12.01 18.82
C LEU A 90 -1.69 -11.38 18.68
N ARG A 91 -1.76 -10.06 18.83
CA ARG A 91 -2.93 -9.25 18.49
C ARG A 91 -2.45 -7.97 17.84
N VAL A 92 -3.13 -7.57 16.77
CA VAL A 92 -2.89 -6.27 16.13
C VAL A 92 -4.16 -5.45 16.26
N ILE A 93 -4.04 -4.19 16.69
CA ILE A 93 -5.15 -3.26 16.85
C ILE A 93 -4.76 -1.95 16.18
N ALA A 94 -5.63 -1.38 15.35
CA ALA A 94 -5.57 0.02 15.00
C ALA A 94 -6.84 0.71 15.49
N ASP A 95 -6.68 1.89 16.07
CA ASP A 95 -7.76 2.69 16.66
C ASP A 95 -8.14 3.93 15.82
N GLY A 96 -7.52 4.06 14.64
CA GLY A 96 -7.64 5.22 13.75
C GLY A 96 -6.45 6.18 13.82
N GLN A 97 -5.60 6.09 14.83
CA GLN A 97 -4.39 6.91 14.95
C GLN A 97 -3.11 6.08 14.98
N GLN A 98 -3.08 5.03 15.79
CA GLN A 98 -1.93 4.15 15.94
C GLN A 98 -2.29 2.73 15.50
N VAL A 99 -1.27 1.97 15.13
CA VAL A 99 -1.29 0.52 15.06
C VAL A 99 -0.48 0.00 16.24
N ALA A 100 -1.09 -0.85 17.03
CA ALA A 100 -0.53 -1.51 18.18
C ALA A 100 -0.37 -3.01 17.91
N VAL A 101 0.85 -3.51 18.06
CA VAL A 101 1.16 -4.94 18.00
C VAL A 101 1.39 -5.42 19.43
N ASN A 102 0.48 -6.26 19.93
CA ASN A 102 0.55 -6.84 21.27
C ASN A 102 1.04 -8.29 21.17
N ASN A 103 2.19 -8.57 21.78
CA ASN A 103 2.61 -9.93 22.07
C ASN A 103 2.17 -10.30 23.50
N ARG A 104 1.09 -11.06 23.60
CA ARG A 104 0.45 -11.45 24.88
C ARG A 104 1.30 -12.39 25.71
N ARG A 105 2.24 -13.11 25.09
CA ARG A 105 3.15 -14.02 25.80
C ARG A 105 4.26 -13.25 26.48
N MET A 106 4.83 -12.28 25.78
CA MET A 106 5.89 -11.40 26.27
C MET A 106 5.33 -10.19 27.05
N ASN A 107 4.03 -9.95 26.92
CA ASN A 107 3.32 -8.79 27.44
C ASN A 107 3.92 -7.45 26.96
N THR A 108 4.35 -7.41 25.70
CA THR A 108 4.93 -6.24 25.04
C THR A 108 3.95 -5.62 24.06
N TRP A 109 4.10 -4.31 23.85
CA TRP A 109 3.30 -3.52 22.92
C TRP A 109 4.21 -2.64 22.08
N ASP A 110 4.14 -2.81 20.76
CA ASP A 110 4.83 -1.95 19.80
C ASP A 110 3.82 -1.03 19.13
N LEU A 111 4.08 0.27 19.14
CA LEU A 111 3.18 1.31 18.60
C LEU A 111 3.78 1.97 17.36
N TYR A 112 2.96 2.09 16.31
CA TYR A 112 3.31 2.73 15.06
C TYR A 112 2.22 3.69 14.61
N PRO A 113 2.53 4.91 14.15
CA PRO A 113 1.51 5.81 13.61
C PRO A 113 0.84 5.18 12.38
N LEU A 114 -0.49 5.01 12.40
CA LEU A 114 -1.24 4.44 11.27
C LEU A 114 -0.97 5.22 9.98
N SER A 115 -0.87 6.55 10.10
CA SER A 115 -0.58 7.47 8.99
C SER A 115 0.77 7.26 8.31
N LYS A 116 1.66 6.45 8.89
CA LYS A 116 2.97 6.10 8.31
C LYS A 116 2.99 4.68 7.74
N THR A 117 1.83 4.01 7.67
CA THR A 117 1.70 2.65 7.15
C THR A 117 0.83 2.62 5.90
N PRO A 118 1.13 1.77 4.91
CA PRO A 118 0.24 1.55 3.77
C PRO A 118 -1.17 1.06 4.15
N MET A 119 -1.33 0.47 5.35
CA MET A 119 -2.61 0.05 5.91
C MET A 119 -3.61 1.21 6.00
N LYS A 120 -3.15 2.46 6.15
CA LYS A 120 -4.01 3.64 6.12
C LYS A 120 -4.87 3.69 4.86
N LEU A 121 -4.29 3.38 3.69
CA LEU A 121 -5.00 3.41 2.41
C LEU A 121 -6.13 2.38 2.37
N LEU A 122 -5.95 1.23 3.05
CA LEU A 122 -6.99 0.21 3.16
C LEU A 122 -8.16 0.67 4.04
N LEU A 123 -7.90 1.49 5.06
CA LEU A 123 -8.85 1.80 6.15
C LEU A 123 -9.47 3.21 6.06
N ASP A 124 -9.04 4.04 5.13
CA ASP A 124 -9.59 5.38 4.92
C ASP A 124 -11.07 5.35 4.49
N ARG A 125 -11.81 6.44 4.74
CA ARG A 125 -13.24 6.53 4.38
C ARG A 125 -13.51 6.39 2.88
N ARG A 126 -12.50 6.72 2.08
CA ARG A 126 -12.53 6.66 0.64
C ARG A 126 -11.15 6.26 0.18
N ILE A 127 -11.11 5.39 -0.80
CA ILE A 127 -9.88 5.06 -1.51
C ILE A 127 -9.80 5.98 -2.73
N ASP A 128 -8.94 6.98 -2.64
CA ASP A 128 -8.68 7.89 -3.74
C ASP A 128 -7.65 7.28 -4.69
N LEU A 129 -8.12 6.86 -5.87
CA LEU A 129 -7.32 6.29 -6.93
C LEU A 129 -6.73 7.36 -7.87
N SER A 130 -6.74 8.64 -7.49
CA SER A 130 -6.04 9.68 -8.23
C SER A 130 -4.52 9.48 -8.18
N ALA A 131 -3.83 10.06 -9.18
CA ALA A 131 -2.45 9.74 -9.55
C ALA A 131 -1.38 9.90 -8.45
N ALA A 132 -1.70 10.51 -7.30
CA ALA A 132 -0.76 10.66 -6.19
C ALA A 132 -0.44 9.33 -5.48
N ASN A 133 -1.36 8.36 -5.53
CA ASN A 133 -1.25 7.13 -4.73
C ASN A 133 -1.30 5.83 -5.55
N ILE A 134 -1.67 5.85 -6.82
CA ILE A 134 -1.72 4.64 -7.66
C ILE A 134 -0.39 4.37 -8.33
N GLN A 135 0.05 3.12 -8.21
CA GLN A 135 1.18 2.59 -8.96
C GLN A 135 0.72 1.76 -10.16
N SER A 136 -0.34 0.95 -10.01
CA SER A 136 -0.93 0.21 -11.12
C SER A 136 -2.35 -0.29 -10.82
N VAL A 137 -3.10 -0.52 -11.90
CA VAL A 137 -4.40 -1.20 -11.91
C VAL A 137 -4.31 -2.30 -12.95
N ASN A 138 -4.75 -3.51 -12.61
CA ASN A 138 -4.86 -4.63 -13.54
C ASN A 138 -6.23 -5.29 -13.39
N GLU A 139 -7.00 -5.35 -14.47
CA GLU A 139 -8.30 -6.00 -14.53
C GLU A 139 -8.16 -7.33 -15.27
N GLY A 140 -8.30 -8.42 -14.53
CA GLY A 140 -8.42 -9.77 -15.08
C GLY A 140 -9.86 -10.30 -14.95
N PRO A 141 -10.19 -11.39 -15.67
CA PRO A 141 -11.50 -12.03 -15.57
C PRO A 141 -11.79 -12.59 -14.17
N ASP A 142 -10.74 -13.02 -13.46
CA ASP A 142 -10.88 -13.65 -12.14
C ASP A 142 -10.65 -12.65 -10.99
N LEU A 143 -9.81 -11.62 -11.18
CA LEU A 143 -9.38 -10.68 -10.14
C LEU A 143 -9.11 -9.29 -10.69
N THR A 144 -9.57 -8.26 -9.96
CA THR A 144 -9.14 -6.88 -10.13
C THR A 144 -8.06 -6.56 -9.10
N THR A 145 -6.86 -6.19 -9.55
CA THR A 145 -5.72 -5.87 -8.69
C THR A 145 -5.42 -4.37 -8.72
N ILE A 146 -5.34 -3.76 -7.54
CA ILE A 146 -5.01 -2.34 -7.37
C ILE A 146 -3.75 -2.24 -6.51
N VAL A 147 -2.70 -1.62 -7.05
CA VAL A 147 -1.45 -1.36 -6.32
C VAL A 147 -1.36 0.12 -6.01
N MET A 148 -1.21 0.44 -4.73
CA MET A 148 -1.13 1.80 -4.23
C MET A 148 0.10 1.99 -3.34
N GLY A 149 0.65 3.18 -3.36
CA GLY A 149 1.70 3.61 -2.44
C GLY A 149 2.17 5.02 -2.75
N ASP A 150 2.19 5.86 -1.71
CA ASP A 150 2.76 7.19 -1.71
C ASP A 150 4.23 7.14 -1.29
N LYS A 151 5.16 7.42 -2.21
CA LYS A 151 6.59 7.41 -1.90
C LYS A 151 7.00 8.50 -0.91
N SER A 152 6.28 9.62 -0.86
CA SER A 152 6.56 10.73 0.04
C SER A 152 6.15 10.42 1.49
N VAL A 153 5.15 9.55 1.68
CA VAL A 153 4.63 9.18 3.00
C VAL A 153 5.14 7.82 3.47
N PHE A 154 5.18 6.81 2.59
CA PHE A 154 5.47 5.41 2.92
C PHE A 154 6.80 4.89 2.36
N GLY A 155 7.58 5.75 1.69
CA GLY A 155 8.83 5.35 1.04
C GLY A 155 8.61 4.32 -0.06
N ASN A 156 9.37 3.23 -0.05
CA ASN A 156 9.20 2.14 -1.02
C ASN A 156 8.07 1.16 -0.66
N SER A 157 7.36 1.41 0.45
CA SER A 157 6.27 0.54 0.88
C SER A 157 5.04 0.74 0.00
N ARG A 158 4.28 -0.33 -0.20
CA ARG A 158 3.05 -0.33 -1.01
C ARG A 158 2.04 -1.33 -0.50
N ILE A 159 0.78 -1.12 -0.85
CA ILE A 159 -0.30 -2.07 -0.65
C ILE A 159 -0.84 -2.53 -2.01
N THR A 160 -0.98 -3.83 -2.17
CA THR A 160 -1.66 -4.46 -3.30
C THR A 160 -2.97 -5.03 -2.79
N MET A 161 -4.11 -4.65 -3.38
CA MET A 161 -5.42 -5.17 -3.03
C MET A 161 -5.98 -5.96 -4.20
N MET A 162 -6.65 -7.06 -3.91
CA MET A 162 -7.25 -7.95 -4.90
C MET A 162 -8.74 -8.10 -4.61
N PHE A 163 -9.55 -7.79 -5.61
CA PHE A 163 -11.00 -7.78 -5.54
C PHE A 163 -11.58 -8.81 -6.49
N ASP A 164 -12.72 -9.37 -6.10
CA ASP A 164 -13.57 -10.15 -7.00
C ASP A 164 -14.22 -9.20 -8.03
N PRO A 165 -14.04 -9.39 -9.35
CA PRO A 165 -14.59 -8.49 -10.35
C PRO A 165 -16.12 -8.46 -10.40
N SER A 166 -16.78 -9.55 -9.99
CA SER A 166 -18.24 -9.70 -10.06
C SER A 166 -18.93 -9.09 -8.84
N THR A 167 -18.36 -9.26 -7.65
CA THR A 167 -18.93 -8.73 -6.40
C THR A 167 -18.26 -7.46 -5.92
N SER A 168 -17.08 -7.11 -6.45
CA SER A 168 -16.20 -6.02 -5.96
C SER A 168 -15.78 -6.20 -4.49
N GLU A 169 -15.91 -7.40 -3.94
CA GLU A 169 -15.48 -7.70 -2.57
C GLU A 169 -13.97 -7.81 -2.49
N LEU A 170 -13.37 -7.27 -1.42
CA LEU A 170 -11.96 -7.49 -1.14
C LEU A 170 -11.73 -8.95 -0.77
N ARG A 171 -10.80 -9.61 -1.44
CA ARG A 171 -10.44 -11.01 -1.17
C ARG A 171 -9.10 -11.12 -0.44
N GLN A 172 -8.17 -10.24 -0.80
CA GLN A 172 -6.80 -10.28 -0.31
C GLN A 172 -6.17 -8.90 -0.37
N TRP A 173 -5.25 -8.62 0.54
CA TRP A 173 -4.26 -7.57 0.32
C TRP A 173 -2.86 -8.04 0.72
N THR A 174 -1.86 -7.40 0.13
CA THR A 174 -0.45 -7.61 0.44
C THR A 174 0.19 -6.27 0.75
N ILE A 175 0.82 -6.16 1.91
CA ILE A 175 1.67 -5.02 2.26
C ILE A 175 3.11 -5.41 1.99
N ARG A 176 3.80 -4.61 1.19
CA ARG A 176 5.26 -4.65 1.05
C ARG A 176 5.85 -3.52 1.88
N ASP A 177 6.75 -3.84 2.79
CA ASP A 177 7.46 -2.85 3.60
C ASP A 177 8.63 -2.19 2.83
N ALA A 178 9.30 -1.23 3.47
CA ALA A 178 10.45 -0.54 2.89
C ALA A 178 11.68 -1.44 2.68
N GLN A 179 11.73 -2.61 3.33
CA GLN A 179 12.78 -3.62 3.17
C GLN A 179 12.44 -4.61 2.04
N GLY A 180 11.28 -4.47 1.40
CA GLY A 180 10.81 -5.34 0.33
C GLY A 180 10.16 -6.63 0.80
N LYS A 181 9.88 -6.77 2.11
CA LYS A 181 9.24 -7.95 2.70
C LYS A 181 7.74 -7.85 2.53
N ASP A 182 7.13 -8.95 2.10
CA ASP A 182 5.69 -9.05 1.89
C ASP A 182 4.99 -9.67 3.09
N THR A 183 3.83 -9.10 3.44
CA THR A 183 2.84 -9.73 4.30
C THR A 183 1.52 -9.73 3.57
N THR A 184 1.01 -10.92 3.29
CA THR A 184 -0.25 -11.12 2.56
C THR A 184 -1.33 -11.56 3.54
N VAL A 185 -2.51 -10.97 3.44
CA VAL A 185 -3.69 -11.34 4.21
C VAL A 185 -4.83 -11.65 3.26
N MET A 186 -5.36 -12.87 3.36
CA MET A 186 -6.55 -13.35 2.67
C MET A 186 -7.71 -13.34 3.65
N ILE A 187 -8.89 -12.90 3.22
CA ILE A 187 -10.10 -12.86 4.06
C ILE A 187 -11.23 -13.72 3.47
N TYR A 188 -12.01 -14.31 4.36
CA TYR A 188 -13.12 -15.19 4.03
C TYR A 188 -14.16 -15.17 5.16
N ASP A 189 -15.34 -15.74 4.93
CA ASP A 189 -16.50 -15.68 5.82
C ASP A 189 -16.84 -14.26 6.26
N VAL A 190 -16.78 -13.30 5.32
CA VAL A 190 -16.94 -11.88 5.60
C VAL A 190 -18.41 -11.54 5.80
N SER A 191 -18.70 -10.83 6.89
CA SER A 191 -19.99 -10.20 7.17
C SER A 191 -19.81 -8.69 7.23
N GLU A 192 -20.52 -7.97 6.35
CA GLU A 192 -20.50 -6.51 6.27
C GLU A 192 -21.61 -5.88 7.12
N GLY A 193 -21.45 -4.61 7.52
CA GLY A 193 -22.45 -3.86 8.27
C GLY A 193 -22.70 -4.37 9.69
N VAL A 194 -21.78 -5.17 10.22
CA VAL A 194 -21.87 -5.73 11.56
C VAL A 194 -21.70 -4.66 12.63
N LYS A 195 -22.43 -4.79 13.75
CA LYS A 195 -22.23 -3.96 14.93
C LYS A 195 -21.03 -4.48 15.71
N ILE A 196 -20.00 -3.65 15.87
CA ILE A 196 -18.78 -3.98 16.60
C ILE A 196 -18.76 -3.13 17.88
N ASP A 197 -18.39 -3.72 19.01
CA ASP A 197 -18.22 -2.94 20.24
C ASP A 197 -16.99 -2.02 20.09
N PRO A 198 -17.10 -0.70 20.35
CA PRO A 198 -15.96 0.21 20.28
C PRO A 198 -14.75 -0.24 21.10
N SER A 199 -14.94 -1.00 22.18
CA SER A 199 -13.85 -1.52 23.02
C SER A 199 -12.95 -2.51 22.28
N VAL A 200 -13.42 -3.11 21.18
CA VAL A 200 -12.65 -4.03 20.33
C VAL A 200 -11.38 -3.34 19.82
N PHE A 201 -11.45 -2.04 19.54
CA PHE A 201 -10.35 -1.26 18.97
C PHE A 201 -9.55 -0.47 20.01
N ASN A 202 -9.79 -0.70 21.31
CA ASN A 202 -9.10 0.05 22.37
C ASN A 202 -7.63 -0.37 22.50
N ILE A 203 -6.73 0.63 22.46
CA ILE A 203 -5.31 0.49 22.76
C ILE A 203 -5.07 1.05 24.17
N PRO A 204 -4.52 0.28 25.12
CA PRO A 204 -4.37 0.69 26.51
C PRO A 204 -3.13 1.60 26.72
N TYR A 205 -3.15 2.81 26.13
CA TYR A 205 -2.02 3.74 26.13
C TYR A 205 -1.44 4.02 27.52
N ASN A 206 -2.30 4.28 28.51
CA ASN A 206 -1.85 4.56 29.88
C ASN A 206 -1.08 3.37 30.48
N SER A 207 -1.60 2.15 30.28
CA SER A 207 -0.93 0.92 30.74
C SER A 207 0.40 0.70 30.03
N ILE A 208 0.46 0.95 28.72
CA ILE A 208 1.69 0.84 27.93
C ILE A 208 2.74 1.85 28.44
N ALA A 209 2.35 3.12 28.61
CA ALA A 209 3.24 4.18 29.08
C ALA A 209 3.76 3.95 30.50
N MET A 210 2.96 3.33 31.37
CA MET A 210 3.35 3.00 32.75
C MET A 210 4.09 1.66 32.86
N GLY A 211 4.26 0.90 31.77
CA GLY A 211 4.77 -0.47 31.81
C GLY A 211 3.84 -1.44 32.57
N GLN A 212 2.57 -1.08 32.72
CA GLN A 212 1.53 -1.80 33.45
C GLN A 212 0.58 -2.55 32.50
N THR A 213 1.11 -3.12 31.43
CA THR A 213 0.35 -4.07 30.62
C THR A 213 0.20 -5.30 31.53
N ARG A 214 -0.97 -5.55 32.12
CA ARG A 214 -1.19 -6.75 32.93
C ARG A 214 -1.68 -7.87 32.01
N GLY A 215 -1.09 -9.05 32.17
CA GLY A 215 -1.40 -10.27 31.41
C GLY A 215 -2.84 -10.75 31.56
#